data_AF-A0A920JCY7-F1
#
_entry.id   AF-A0A920JCY7-F1
#
_cell.length_a   1.000
_cell.length_b   1.000
_cell.length_c   1.000
_cell.angle_alpha   90.00
_cell.angle_beta   90.00
_cell.angle_gamma   90.00
#
_symmetry.space_group_name_H-M   'P 1'
#
loop_
_entity.id
_entity.type
_entity.pdbx_description
1 polymer ?
#
loop_
_entity_poly.entity_id
_entity_poly.type
_entity_poly.pdbx_seq_one_letter_code
_entity_poly.pdbx_strand_id
1 'polypeptide(L)'
;MQSIDHELKIEKVAEAPNGAMRLLLSDGSEWVVGIKSWNRLNLSLEKILDVNVLRALEKESQYHLLRTKALELLGIREHSRQEIETKTYCQVS
;
A
#
# COMPACT_ATOMS: atom_id res chain seq x y z
N MET A 1 29.61 0.45 15.45
CA MET A 1 28.27 0.18 14.92
C MET A 1 27.28 0.77 15.90
N GLN A 2 26.75 1.96 15.63
CA GLN A 2 25.68 2.54 16.46
C GLN A 2 24.39 1.82 16.07
N SER A 3 23.92 0.92 16.94
CA SER A 3 22.54 0.49 16.93
C SER A 3 21.72 1.69 17.34
N ILE A 4 21.21 2.43 16.36
CA ILE A 4 20.25 3.47 16.66
C ILE A 4 18.95 2.72 16.93
N ASP A 5 18.60 2.58 18.21
CA ASP A 5 17.23 2.35 18.66
C ASP A 5 16.40 3.57 18.20
N HIS A 6 16.15 3.66 16.89
CA HIS A 6 15.21 4.63 16.36
C HIS A 6 13.83 4.10 16.72
N GLU A 7 13.30 4.61 17.83
CA GLU A 7 11.89 4.49 18.17
C GLU A 7 11.08 5.14 17.05
N LEU A 8 10.63 4.31 16.11
CA LEU A 8 9.74 4.72 15.03
C LEU A 8 8.33 4.82 15.58
N LYS A 9 7.75 6.01 15.49
CA LYS A 9 6.37 6.27 15.92
C LYS A 9 5.50 6.65 14.72
N ILE A 10 4.21 6.35 14.83
CA ILE A 10 3.20 6.80 13.87
C ILE A 10 2.85 8.25 14.21
N GLU A 11 3.23 9.19 13.37
CA GLU A 11 2.95 10.61 13.57
C GLU A 11 1.60 11.02 12.98
N LYS A 12 1.23 10.45 11.83
CA LYS A 12 -0.05 10.74 11.18
C LYS A 12 -0.65 9.48 10.59
N VAL A 13 -1.98 9.46 10.58
CA VAL A 13 -2.80 8.41 9.97
C VAL A 13 -3.80 9.07 9.04
N ALA A 14 -3.89 8.57 7.81
CA ALA A 14 -4.88 9.00 6.83
C ALA A 14 -5.48 7.78 6.13
N GLU A 15 -6.65 7.94 5.51
CA GLU A 15 -7.23 6.90 4.69
C GLU A 15 -6.62 6.93 3.28
N ALA A 16 -6.21 5.76 2.77
CA ALA A 16 -5.73 5.59 1.41
C ALA A 16 -6.92 5.38 0.45
N PRO A 17 -6.78 5.72 -0.85
CA PRO A 17 -7.87 5.61 -1.83
C PRO A 17 -8.46 4.21 -2.00
N ASN A 18 -7.73 3.17 -1.57
CA ASN A 18 -8.15 1.77 -1.62
C ASN A 18 -8.78 1.29 -0.30
N GLY A 19 -9.11 2.21 0.63
CA GLY A 19 -9.65 1.91 1.96
C GLY A 19 -8.63 1.34 2.95
N ALA A 20 -7.34 1.35 2.62
CA ALA A 20 -6.27 1.02 3.56
C ALA A 20 -5.91 2.23 4.45
N MET A 21 -5.15 2.01 5.51
CA MET A 21 -4.59 3.08 6.33
C MET A 21 -3.21 3.48 5.81
N ARG A 22 -3.01 4.78 5.58
CA ARG A 22 -1.72 5.38 5.25
C ARG A 22 -1.11 5.96 6.52
N LEU A 23 0.10 5.51 6.84
CA LEU A 23 0.83 5.85 8.05
C LEU A 23 2.03 6.71 7.67
N LEU A 24 2.17 7.87 8.32
CA LEU A 24 3.40 8.66 8.29
C LEU A 24 4.19 8.37 9.55
N LEU A 25 5.41 7.85 9.40
CA LEU A 25 6.32 7.56 10.49
C LEU A 25 7.22 8.75 10.80
N SER A 26 7.80 8.76 12.00
CA SER A 26 8.67 9.85 12.47
C SER A 26 9.99 10.02 11.74
N ASP A 27 10.42 9.02 10.96
CA ASP A 27 11.55 9.13 10.04
C ASP A 27 11.17 9.76 8.69
N GLY A 28 9.89 10.14 8.53
CA GLY A 28 9.33 10.68 7.29
C GLY A 28 8.91 9.62 6.28
N SER A 29 9.04 8.33 6.60
CA SER A 29 8.59 7.27 5.70
C SER A 29 7.06 7.09 5.74
N GLU A 30 6.49 6.71 4.60
CA GLU A 30 5.05 6.49 4.44
C GLU A 30 4.73 5.04 4.11
N TRP A 31 3.92 4.39 4.95
CA TRP A 31 3.53 3.00 4.76
C TRP A 31 2.02 2.86 4.57
N VAL A 32 1.60 1.86 3.80
CA VAL A 32 0.18 1.57 3.56
C VAL A 32 -0.15 0.20 4.14
N VAL A 33 -1.13 0.13 5.02
CA VAL A 33 -1.49 -1.10 5.75
C VAL A 33 -2.99 -1.33 5.72
N GLY A 34 -3.39 -2.60 5.60
CA GLY A 34 -4.81 -2.93 5.57
C GLY A 34 -5.48 -2.70 6.93
N ILE A 35 -6.78 -2.37 6.91
CA ILE A 35 -7.60 -2.22 8.13
C ILE A 35 -7.50 -3.45 9.05
N LYS A 36 -7.45 -4.66 8.47
CA LYS A 36 -7.31 -5.91 9.24
C LYS A 36 -6.02 -5.94 10.06
N SER A 37 -4.91 -5.49 9.47
CA SER A 37 -3.62 -5.49 10.13
C SER A 37 -3.46 -4.32 11.09
N TRP A 38 -4.04 -3.17 10.77
CA TRP A 38 -4.20 -2.04 11.70
C TRP A 38 -4.82 -2.50 13.03
N ASN A 39 -5.95 -3.21 12.95
CA ASN A 39 -6.64 -3.74 14.12
C ASN A 39 -5.85 -4.87 14.80
N ARG A 40 -5.31 -5.82 14.02
CA ARG A 40 -4.57 -6.98 14.55
C ARG A 40 -3.30 -6.58 15.31
N LEU A 41 -2.60 -5.54 14.85
CA LEU A 41 -1.36 -5.05 15.45
C LEU A 41 -1.61 -3.97 16.52
N ASN A 42 -2.89 -3.72 16.84
CA ASN A 42 -3.35 -2.72 17.80
C ASN A 42 -2.62 -1.38 17.60
N LEU A 43 -2.56 -0.92 16.34
CA LEU A 43 -1.87 0.31 16.00
C LEU A 43 -2.66 1.53 16.45
N SER A 44 -1.94 2.54 16.92
CA SER A 44 -2.51 3.82 17.33
C SER A 44 -1.52 4.94 17.01
N LEU A 45 -2.03 6.16 16.95
CA LEU A 45 -1.19 7.35 16.81
C LEU A 45 -0.21 7.44 17.99
N GLU A 46 0.99 7.98 17.73
CA GLU A 46 2.11 8.10 18.69
C GLU A 46 2.63 6.78 19.28
N LYS A 47 2.11 5.63 18.84
CA LYS A 47 2.60 4.34 19.29
C LYS A 47 4.04 4.13 18.80
N ILE A 48 4.92 3.77 19.72
CA ILE A 48 6.27 3.31 19.42
C ILE A 48 6.17 1.89 18.83
N LEU A 49 6.76 1.71 17.65
CA LEU A 49 6.71 0.47 16.90
C LEU A 49 7.90 -0.42 17.24
N ASP A 50 7.61 -1.62 17.74
CA ASP A 50 8.60 -2.67 17.94
C ASP A 50 9.15 -3.16 16.58
N VAL A 51 10.40 -3.63 16.58
CA VAL A 51 11.08 -4.18 15.38
C VAL A 51 10.26 -5.26 14.67
N ASN A 52 9.55 -6.12 15.42
CA ASN A 52 8.69 -7.16 14.86
C ASN A 52 7.46 -6.57 14.17
N VAL A 53 6.89 -5.50 14.74
CA VAL A 53 5.76 -4.77 14.16
C VAL A 53 6.23 -4.05 12.90
N LEU A 54 7.39 -3.39 12.94
CA LEU A 54 7.98 -2.71 11.78
C LEU A 54 8.18 -3.67 10.61
N ARG A 55 8.79 -4.83 10.83
CA ARG A 55 8.97 -5.85 9.78
C ARG A 55 7.65 -6.36 9.21
N ALA A 56 6.63 -6.52 10.05
CA ALA A 56 5.31 -6.95 9.59
C ALA A 56 4.64 -5.89 8.71
N LEU A 57 4.71 -4.62 9.12
CA LEU A 57 4.15 -3.49 8.39
C LEU A 57 4.90 -3.24 7.07
N GLU A 58 6.22 -3.35 7.07
CA GLU A 58 7.04 -3.22 5.85
C GLU A 58 6.63 -4.26 4.80
N LYS A 59 6.53 -5.53 5.21
CA LYS A 59 6.12 -6.62 4.32
C LYS A 59 4.71 -6.41 3.75
N GLU A 60 3.79 -5.90 4.56
CA GLU A 60 2.44 -5.61 4.14
C GLU A 60 2.37 -4.41 3.18
N SER A 61 3.10 -3.34 3.47
CA SER A 61 3.22 -2.17 2.60
C SER A 61 3.76 -2.56 1.22
N GLN A 62 4.80 -3.40 1.18
CA GLN A 62 5.33 -3.94 -0.07
C GLN A 62 4.31 -4.80 -0.82
N TYR A 63 3.55 -5.64 -0.10
CA TYR A 63 2.47 -6.44 -0.71
C TYR A 63 1.39 -5.55 -1.32
N HIS A 64 0.95 -4.50 -0.63
CA HIS A 64 -0.02 -3.54 -1.15
C HIS A 64 0.51 -2.84 -2.41
N LEU A 65 1.78 -2.42 -2.41
CA LEU A 65 2.41 -1.81 -3.58
C LEU A 65 2.42 -2.75 -4.79
N LEU A 66 2.83 -4.01 -4.59
CA LEU A 66 2.85 -5.01 -5.65
C LEU A 66 1.45 -5.31 -6.18
N ARG A 67 0.46 -5.43 -5.28
CA ARG A 67 -0.93 -5.65 -5.66
C ARG A 67 -1.49 -4.50 -6.48
N THR A 68 -1.24 -3.25 -6.08
CA THR A 68 -1.68 -2.07 -6.83
C THR A 68 -1.09 -2.05 -8.23
N LYS A 69 0.24 -2.24 -8.35
CA LYS A 69 0.91 -2.32 -9.65
C LYS A 69 0.36 -3.44 -10.54
N ALA A 70 0.09 -4.61 -9.96
CA ALA A 70 -0.50 -5.72 -10.69
C ALA A 70 -1.91 -5.38 -11.22
N LEU A 71 -2.74 -4.70 -10.41
CA LEU A 71 -4.07 -4.25 -10.82
C LEU A 71 -4.00 -3.18 -11.92
N GLU A 72 -3.08 -2.23 -11.83
CA GLU A 72 -2.86 -1.22 -12.87
C GLU A 72 -2.48 -1.87 -14.21
N LEU A 73 -1.55 -2.83 -14.19
CA LEU A 73 -1.15 -3.57 -15.38
C LEU A 73 -2.29 -4.39 -15.99
N LEU A 74 -3.13 -5.01 -15.16
CA LEU A 74 -4.33 -5.72 -15.62
C LEU A 74 -5.34 -4.76 -16.25
N GLY A 75 -5.55 -3.58 -15.65
CA GLY A 75 -6.42 -2.54 -16.18
C GLY A 75 -5.97 -2.05 -17.56
N ILE A 76 -4.66 -1.81 -17.74
CA ILE A 76 -4.10 -1.41 -19.04
C ILE A 76 -4.35 -2.49 -20.09
N ARG A 77 -4.12 -3.77 -19.77
CA ARG A 77 -4.34 -4.89 -20.70
C ARG A 77 -5.81 -5.01 -21.12
N GLU A 78 -6.74 -4.85 -20.18
CA GLU A 78 -8.17 -4.89 -20.46
C GLU A 78 -8.61 -3.72 -21.33
N HIS A 79 -8.11 -2.51 -21.06
CA HIS A 79 -8.36 -1.34 -21.90
C HIS A 79 -7.85 -1.55 -23.34
N SER A 80 -6.62 -2.04 -23.49
CA SER A 80 -6.07 -2.36 -24.83
C SER A 80 -6.88 -3.42 -25.57
N ARG A 81 -7.42 -4.42 -24.87
CA ARG A 81 -8.31 -5.43 -25.48
C ARG A 81 -9.59 -4.80 -26.00
N GLN A 82 -10.24 -3.95 -25.20
CA GLN A 82 -11.47 -3.25 -25.58
C GLN A 82 -11.25 -2.31 -26.78
N GLU A 83 -10.10 -1.62 -26.83
CA GLU A 83 -9.74 -0.77 -27.98
C GLU A 83 -9.56 -1.58 -29.27
N ILE A 84 -8.97 -2.77 -29.19
CA ILE A 84 -8.81 -3.68 -30.34
C ILE A 84 -10.17 -4.17 -30.80
N GLU A 85 -11.03 -4.66 -29.89
CA GLU A 85 -12.38 -5.13 -30.21
C GLU A 85 -13.20 -4.02 -30.88
N THR A 86 -13.19 -2.81 -30.33
CA THR A 86 -13.92 -1.67 -30.91
C THR A 86 -13.44 -1.35 -32.33
N LYS A 87 -12.12 -1.38 -32.56
CA LYS A 87 -11.54 -1.12 -33.90
C LYS A 87 -11.86 -2.23 -34.90
N THR A 88 -11.82 -3.49 -34.50
CA THR A 88 -12.15 -4.61 -35.39
C THR A 88 -13.63 -4.60 -35.72
N TYR A 89 -14.54 -4.35 -34.78
CA TYR A 89 -15.98 -4.24 -35.08
C TYR A 89 -16.30 -3.12 -36.09
N CYS A 90 -15.62 -1.97 -36.02
CA CYS A 90 -15.81 -0.87 -36.98
C CYS A 90 -15.23 -1.14 -38.38
N GLN A 91 -14.34 -2.12 -38.56
CA GLN A 91 -13.75 -2.44 -39.87
C GLN A 91 -14.50 -3.54 -40.64
N VAL A 92 -15.40 -4.27 -39.99
CA VAL A 92 -16.23 -5.32 -40.62
C VAL A 92 -17.67 -4.84 -40.87
N SER A 93 -17.97 -3.57 -40.62
CA SER A 93 -19.26 -2.91 -40.90
C SER A 93 -19.15 -2.01 -42.13
#